data_AF-A0A0B6ZJD1-F1
#
_entry.id   AF-A0A0B6ZJD1-F1
#
_cell.length_a   1.000
_cell.length_b   1.000
_cell.length_c   1.000
_cell.angle_alpha   90.00
_cell.angle_beta   90.00
_cell.angle_gamma   90.00
#
_symmetry.space_group_name_H-M   'P 1'
#
loop_
_entity.id
_entity.type
_entity.pdbx_description
1 polymer ?
#
loop_
_entity_poly.entity_id
_entity_poly.type
_entity_poly.pdbx_seq_one_letter_code
_entity_poly.pdbx_strand_id
1 'polypeptide(L)' 'KVNDEDAAGIEWTQETDRLLVTQMVIKLADINGPAKRQDLHQQWTFRIAEEFYEQGDEEASLGLPISPYMDR' A
#
# COMPACT_ATOMS: atom_id res chain seq x y z
N LYS A 1 -17.34 13.81 11.23
CA LYS A 1 -16.89 12.42 11.47
C LYS A 1 -18.15 11.62 11.71
N VAL A 2 -18.44 10.64 10.86
CA VAL A 2 -19.55 9.71 11.13
C VAL A 2 -19.16 8.96 12.42
N ASN A 3 -20.06 8.91 13.39
CA ASN A 3 -19.80 8.26 14.68
C ASN A 3 -20.05 6.76 14.50
N ASP A 4 -18.97 5.97 14.40
CA ASP A 4 -19.05 4.51 14.17
C ASP A 4 -19.59 3.73 15.38
N GLU A 5 -19.76 4.38 16.54
CA GLU A 5 -20.28 3.73 17.76
C GLU A 5 -21.72 3.22 17.60
N ASP A 6 -22.51 3.82 16.71
CA ASP A 6 -23.89 3.42 16.39
C ASP A 6 -23.99 2.62 15.08
N ALA A 7 -22.86 2.33 14.42
CA ALA A 7 -22.86 1.59 13.16
C ALA A 7 -23.24 0.12 13.41
N ALA A 8 -24.14 -0.40 12.58
CA ALA A 8 -24.35 -1.84 12.52
C ALA A 8 -23.03 -2.52 12.13
N GLY A 9 -22.68 -3.61 12.82
CA GLY A 9 -21.51 -4.41 12.46
C GLY A 9 -21.66 -5.09 11.09
N ILE A 10 -20.67 -5.89 10.70
CA ILE A 10 -20.67 -6.59 9.41
C ILE A 10 -21.83 -7.60 9.33
N GLU A 11 -22.71 -7.43 8.36
CA GLU A 11 -23.78 -8.38 8.04
C GLU A 11 -23.31 -9.41 7.00
N TRP A 12 -22.85 -10.57 7.45
CA TRP A 12 -22.25 -11.60 6.56
C TRP A 12 -23.20 -12.15 5.49
N THR A 13 -24.51 -12.04 5.66
CA THR A 13 -25.49 -12.41 4.64
C THR A 13 -25.60 -11.37 3.53
N GLN A 14 -25.23 -10.11 3.79
CA GLN A 14 -25.23 -9.04 2.81
C GLN A 14 -24.00 -9.13 1.90
N GLU A 15 -24.21 -9.09 0.59
CA GLU A 15 -23.13 -9.23 -0.39
C GLU A 15 -22.16 -8.04 -0.38
N THR A 16 -22.68 -6.82 -0.20
CA THR A 16 -21.89 -5.60 -0.16
C THR A 16 -20.88 -5.60 0.99
N ASP A 17 -21.29 -6.11 2.16
CA ASP A 17 -20.43 -6.22 3.33
C ASP A 17 -19.33 -7.25 3.14
N ARG A 18 -19.66 -8.42 2.59
CA ARG A 18 -18.64 -9.42 2.23
C ARG A 18 -17.65 -8.88 1.19
N LEU A 19 -18.15 -8.14 0.19
CA LEU A 19 -17.31 -7.54 -0.82
C LEU A 19 -16.37 -6.49 -0.21
N LEU A 20 -16.87 -5.62 0.67
CA LEU A 20 -16.07 -4.63 1.37
C LEU A 20 -14.96 -5.30 2.18
N VAL A 21 -15.28 -6.32 2.97
CA VAL A 21 -14.28 -7.08 3.74
C VAL A 21 -13.23 -7.69 2.81
N THR A 22 -13.65 -8.27 1.68
CA THR A 22 -12.73 -8.87 0.70
C THR A 22 -11.79 -7.83 0.09
N GLN A 23 -12.32 -6.64 -0.24
CA GLN A 23 -11.52 -5.51 -0.73
C GLN A 23 -10.51 -5.04 0.33
N MET A 24 -10.90 -5.00 1.61
CA MET A 24 -10.00 -4.65 2.70
C MET A 24 -8.90 -5.70 2.88
N VAL A 25 -9.23 -6.98 2.77
CA VAL A 25 -8.24 -8.08 2.84
C VAL A 25 -7.19 -7.94 1.75
N ILE A 26 -7.60 -7.73 0.49
CA ILE A 26 -6.61 -7.59 -0.60
C ILE A 26 -5.79 -6.31 -0.45
N LYS A 27 -6.39 -5.20 -0.02
CA LYS A 27 -5.67 -3.94 0.25
C LYS A 27 -4.60 -4.12 1.32
N LEU A 28 -4.91 -4.79 2.42
CA LEU A 28 -3.94 -5.07 3.48
C LEU A 28 -2.86 -6.04 3.01
N ALA A 29 -3.26 -7.07 2.24
CA ALA A 29 -2.33 -8.04 1.69
C ALA A 29 -1.31 -7.39 0.75
N ASP A 30 -1.72 -6.39 -0.04
CA ASP A 30 -0.87 -5.68 -1.00
C ASP A 30 0.28 -4.92 -0.31
N ILE A 31 -0.02 -4.23 0.80
CA ILE A 31 0.95 -3.42 1.55
C ILE A 31 1.45 -4.12 2.83
N ASN A 32 1.45 -5.45 2.88
CA ASN A 32 1.74 -6.19 4.11
C ASN A 32 3.21 -6.13 4.59
N GLY A 33 4.12 -5.59 3.77
CA GLY A 33 5.58 -5.62 4.02
C GLY A 33 5.98 -5.19 5.44
N PRO A 34 5.57 -3.99 5.92
CA PRO A 34 5.88 -3.51 7.27
C PRO A 34 5.22 -4.31 8.42
N ALA A 35 4.19 -5.11 8.12
CA ALA A 35 3.53 -5.99 9.10
C ALA A 35 4.20 -7.37 9.22
N LYS A 36 5.24 -7.65 8.42
CA LYS A 36 6.03 -8.89 8.50
C LYS A 36 7.20 -8.72 9.46
N ARG A 37 7.87 -9.84 9.74
CA ARG A 37 9.15 -9.84 10.47
C ARG A 37 10.15 -8.92 9.79
N GLN A 38 11.05 -8.36 10.60
CA GLN A 38 12.00 -7.34 10.19
C GLN A 38 12.82 -7.73 8.95
N ASP A 39 13.26 -8.98 8.84
CA ASP A 39 14.04 -9.49 7.70
C ASP A 39 13.27 -9.47 6.38
N LEU A 40 11.96 -9.75 6.42
CA LEU A 40 11.09 -9.70 5.26
C LEU A 40 10.68 -8.26 4.93
N HIS A 41 10.36 -7.46 5.95
CA HIS A 41 10.05 -6.04 5.77
C HIS A 41 11.18 -5.33 5.04
N GLN A 42 12.43 -5.50 5.50
CA GLN A 42 13.60 -4.87 4.89
C GLN A 42 13.75 -5.28 3.42
N GLN A 43 13.63 -6.57 3.09
CA GLN A 43 13.72 -7.04 1.69
C GLN A 43 12.70 -6.36 0.78
N TRP A 44 11.45 -6.19 1.22
CA TRP A 44 10.43 -5.49 0.44
C TRP A 44 10.73 -4.00 0.32
N THR A 45 11.14 -3.35 1.41
CA THR A 45 11.52 -1.93 1.40
C THR A 45 12.68 -1.64 0.45
N PHE A 46 13.72 -2.48 0.45
CA PHE A 46 14.85 -2.30 -0.47
C PHE A 46 14.43 -2.44 -1.93
N ARG A 47 13.56 -3.40 -2.25
CA ARG A 47 13.07 -3.58 -3.63
C ARG A 47 12.23 -2.40 -4.11
N ILE A 48 11.35 -1.87 -3.25
CA ILE A 48 10.53 -0.69 -3.57
C ILE A 48 11.42 0.55 -3.75
N ALA A 49 12.42 0.74 -2.88
CA ALA A 49 13.35 1.85 -2.99
C ALA A 49 14.18 1.78 -4.29
N GLU A 50 14.66 0.59 -4.67
CA GLU A 50 15.41 0.44 -5.93
C GLU A 50 14.53 0.78 -7.15
N GLU A 51 13.28 0.30 -7.20
CA GLU A 51 12.34 0.65 -8.27
C GLU A 51 12.08 2.17 -8.32
N PHE A 52 11.97 2.83 -7.16
CA PHE A 52 11.82 4.28 -7.08
C PHE A 52 13.06 5.00 -7.62
N TYR A 53 14.26 4.55 -7.28
CA TYR A 53 15.50 5.15 -7.79
C TYR A 53 15.66 4.93 -9.29
N GLU A 54 15.31 3.75 -9.81
CA GLU A 54 15.30 3.49 -11.26
C GLU A 54 14.34 4.44 -11.99
N GLN A 55 13.15 4.69 -11.43
CA GLN A 55 12.22 5.68 -11.98
C GLN A 55 12.80 7.10 -11.90
N GLY A 56 13.41 7.50 -10.78
CA GLY A 56 14.03 8.81 -10.62
C GLY A 56 15.19 9.05 -11.61
N ASP A 57 16.00 8.03 -11.86
CA ASP A 57 17.06 8.04 -12.86
C ASP A 57 16.49 8.24 -14.29
N GLU A 58 15.37 7.57 -14.60
CA GLU A 58 14.67 7.75 -15.88
C GLU A 58 14.08 9.17 -16.01
N GLU A 59 13.40 9.68 -14.98
CA GLU A 59 12.86 11.04 -14.93
C GLU A 59 13.96 12.09 -15.17
N ALA A 60 15.10 11.94 -14.49
CA ALA A 60 16.26 12.81 -14.67
C ALA A 60 16.81 12.76 -16.09
N SER A 61 16.89 11.56 -16.69
CA SER A 61 17.37 11.37 -18.07
C SER A 61 16.47 12.06 -19.11
N LEU A 62 15.17 12.15 -18.83
CA LEU A 62 14.17 12.84 -19.64
C LEU A 62 14.12 14.35 -19.37
N GLY A 63 14.91 14.86 -18.42
CA GLY A 63 14.89 16.25 -17.98
C GLY A 63 13.62 16.64 -17.22
N LEU A 64 12.92 15.66 -16.64
CA LEU A 64 11.75 15.87 -15.80
C LEU A 64 12.17 16.12 -14.34
N PRO A 65 11.35 16.81 -13.53
CA PRO A 65 11.56 16.87 -12.09
C PRO A 65 11.45 15.47 -11.48
N ILE A 66 12.44 15.08 -10.67
CA ILE A 66 12.43 13.80 -9.95
C ILE A 66 11.28 13.80 -8.94
N SER A 67 10.50 12.72 -8.95
CA SER A 67 9.38 12.49 -8.06
C SER A 67 9.83 12.36 -6.59
N PRO A 68 8.96 12.71 -5.61
CA PRO A 68 9.32 12.60 -4.20
C PRO A 68 9.78 11.20 -3.80
N TYR A 69 10.85 11.13 -3.00
CA TYR A 69 11.48 9.89 -2.50
C TYR A 69 12.20 9.03 -3.56
N MET A 70 12.30 9.52 -4.80
CA MET A 70 12.91 8.79 -5.93
C MET A 70 14.33 9.26 -6.27
N ASP A 71 14.90 10.20 -5.51
CA ASP A 71 16.30 10.62 -5.63
C ASP A 71 17.16 9.81 -4.64
N ARG A 72 18.31 9.31 -5.10
CA ARG A 72 19.13 8.31 -4.40
C ARG A 72 20.27 8.88 -3.57
#